data_AF-A0A936KIU7-F1
#
_entry.id   AF-A0A936KIU7-F1
#
_cell.length_a   1.000
_cell.length_b   1.000
_cell.length_c   1.000
_cell.angle_alpha   90.00
_cell.angle_beta   90.00
_cell.angle_gamma   90.00
#
_symmetry.space_group_name_H-M   'P 1'
#
loop_
_entity.id
_entity.type
_entity.pdbx_description
1 polymer ?
#
loop_
_entity_poly.entity_id
_entity_poly.type
_entity_poly.pdbx_seq_one_letter_code
_entity_poly.pdbx_strand_id
1 'polypeptide(L)'
;MKFYIYFILFLSFSCKTLEKNRHSDAFFPSNYLGKWEGKLLISNAKGKDSVDMSLTLSPINDSTFSWKIVYGLDTLKGLRNYQLIRKNSTTFIIDELNGIRLDAYFFHNKLVSRFSVMNNLLDCIYTFQKDTIVFEVLSGKENQ
;
A
#
# COMPACT_ATOMS: atom_id res chain seq x y z
N MET A 1 -47.74 40.62 -39.63
CA MET A 1 -47.35 42.04 -39.48
C MET A 1 -46.74 42.24 -38.10
N LYS A 2 -45.53 42.85 -38.01
CA LYS A 2 -44.78 43.31 -36.81
C LYS A 2 -44.16 42.17 -35.96
N PHE A 3 -42.85 41.85 -35.89
CA PHE A 3 -41.55 42.56 -35.93
C PHE A 3 -41.14 43.27 -34.62
N TYR A 4 -39.95 42.88 -34.12
CA TYR A 4 -39.01 43.49 -33.14
C TYR A 4 -39.06 43.03 -31.66
N ILE A 5 -38.10 42.20 -31.16
CA ILE A 5 -36.70 42.41 -30.67
C ILE A 5 -36.63 42.89 -29.19
N TYR A 6 -35.99 42.13 -28.28
CA TYR A 6 -34.75 42.47 -27.52
C TYR A 6 -34.47 41.57 -26.29
N PHE A 7 -33.17 41.29 -26.05
CA PHE A 7 -32.49 41.14 -24.73
C PHE A 7 -32.80 39.86 -23.92
N ILE A 8 -31.88 39.03 -23.40
CA ILE A 8 -30.53 39.23 -22.84
C ILE A 8 -29.74 37.91 -23.01
N LEU A 9 -28.51 38.02 -23.51
CA LEU A 9 -27.52 36.95 -23.48
C LEU A 9 -26.93 36.87 -22.06
N PHE A 10 -27.51 36.05 -21.17
CA PHE A 10 -26.89 35.74 -19.87
C PHE A 10 -25.79 34.70 -20.11
N LEU A 11 -24.62 35.18 -20.54
CA LEU A 11 -23.40 34.36 -20.58
C LEU A 11 -22.93 34.16 -19.13
N SER A 12 -23.56 33.19 -18.44
CA SER A 12 -23.10 32.73 -17.13
C SER A 12 -21.76 32.04 -17.33
N PHE A 13 -20.67 32.81 -17.26
CA PHE A 13 -19.33 32.32 -17.03
C PHE A 13 -19.33 31.63 -15.66
N SER A 14 -19.71 30.36 -15.66
CA SER A 14 -19.56 29.49 -14.50
C SER A 14 -18.07 29.26 -14.35
N CYS A 15 -17.41 30.16 -13.62
CA CYS A 15 -16.07 29.95 -13.11
C CYS A 15 -16.14 28.65 -12.30
N LYS A 16 -15.69 27.55 -12.88
CA LYS A 16 -15.53 26.30 -12.16
C LYS A 16 -14.42 26.56 -11.16
N THR A 17 -14.79 26.89 -9.93
CA THR A 17 -13.89 26.88 -8.79
C THR A 17 -13.21 25.52 -8.81
N LEU A 18 -11.88 25.52 -8.98
CA LEU A 18 -11.09 24.30 -8.81
C LEU A 18 -11.34 23.83 -7.39
N GLU A 19 -12.08 22.72 -7.24
CA GLU A 19 -12.17 22.05 -5.96
C GLU A 19 -10.74 21.63 -5.58
N LYS A 20 -10.16 22.37 -4.63
CA LYS A 20 -8.99 21.92 -3.90
C LYS A 20 -9.41 20.63 -3.23
N ASN A 21 -9.10 19.49 -3.84
CA ASN A 21 -9.21 18.17 -3.23
C ASN A 21 -8.58 18.30 -1.85
N ARG A 22 -9.40 18.44 -0.81
CA ARG A 22 -8.97 18.19 0.55
C ARG A 22 -8.52 16.74 0.48
N HIS A 23 -7.23 16.49 0.69
CA HIS A 23 -6.75 15.14 0.97
C HIS A 23 -7.67 14.63 2.07
N SER A 24 -8.67 13.82 1.70
CA SER A 24 -9.43 13.05 2.65
C SER A 24 -8.39 12.33 3.48
N ASP A 25 -8.49 12.37 4.81
CA ASP A 25 -7.69 11.51 5.66
C ASP A 25 -7.69 10.13 5.03
N ALA A 26 -6.57 9.74 4.41
CA ALA A 26 -6.53 8.56 3.57
C ALA A 26 -6.62 7.39 4.55
N PHE A 27 -7.85 6.94 4.79
CA PHE A 27 -8.10 5.73 5.54
C PHE A 27 -7.50 4.59 4.75
N PHE A 28 -6.80 3.69 5.47
CA PHE A 28 -6.37 2.44 4.86
C PHE A 28 -7.62 1.71 4.35
N PRO A 29 -7.76 1.49 3.03
CA PRO A 29 -9.03 1.05 2.46
C PRO A 29 -9.47 -0.31 3.01
N SER A 30 -10.72 -0.42 3.46
CA SER A 30 -11.25 -1.64 4.05
C SER A 30 -11.29 -2.81 3.06
N ASN A 31 -11.39 -2.52 1.76
CA ASN A 31 -11.34 -3.52 0.70
C ASN A 31 -9.95 -4.15 0.49
N TYR A 32 -8.91 -3.69 1.19
CA TYR A 32 -7.60 -4.34 1.21
C TYR A 32 -7.45 -5.38 2.33
N LEU A 33 -8.40 -5.39 3.26
CA LEU A 33 -8.45 -6.39 4.33
C LEU A 33 -8.86 -7.75 3.77
N GLY A 34 -8.36 -8.81 4.39
CA GLY A 34 -8.62 -10.18 3.97
C GLY A 34 -7.36 -11.02 3.88
N LYS A 35 -7.51 -12.18 3.24
CA LYS A 35 -6.43 -13.13 2.99
C LYS A 35 -6.06 -13.09 1.52
N TRP A 36 -4.77 -12.90 1.25
CA TRP A 36 -4.18 -12.88 -0.08
C TRP A 36 -3.19 -14.02 -0.18
N GLU A 37 -3.27 -14.80 -1.26
CA GLU A 37 -2.41 -15.96 -1.49
C GLU A 37 -1.80 -15.86 -2.88
N GLY A 38 -0.56 -16.31 -3.01
CA GLY A 38 0.16 -16.26 -4.27
C GLY A 38 1.49 -16.98 -4.19
N LYS A 39 2.26 -16.86 -5.27
CA LYS A 39 3.60 -17.43 -5.37
C LYS A 39 4.60 -16.29 -5.51
N LEU A 40 5.51 -16.17 -4.57
CA LEU A 40 6.63 -15.23 -4.64
C LEU A 40 7.68 -15.82 -5.58
N LEU A 41 7.98 -15.11 -6.66
CA LEU A 41 9.03 -15.47 -7.60
C LEU A 41 10.32 -14.77 -7.18
N ILE A 42 11.37 -15.56 -6.97
CA ILE A 42 12.69 -15.07 -6.53
C ILE A 42 13.63 -15.19 -7.72
N SER A 43 14.32 -14.11 -8.06
CA SER A 43 15.27 -14.10 -9.19
C SER A 43 16.55 -13.37 -8.80
N ASN A 44 17.69 -13.94 -9.16
CA ASN A 44 19.00 -13.32 -8.99
C ASN A 44 19.97 -13.83 -10.06
N ALA A 45 21.24 -13.42 -10.00
CA ALA A 45 22.26 -13.83 -10.96
C ALA A 45 22.53 -15.35 -11.00
N LYS A 46 22.15 -16.09 -9.95
CA LYS A 46 22.31 -17.56 -9.87
C LYS A 46 21.12 -18.33 -10.43
N GLY A 47 19.98 -17.68 -10.68
CA GLY A 47 18.80 -18.33 -11.26
C GLY A 47 17.47 -17.83 -10.70
N LYS A 48 16.45 -18.68 -10.86
CA LYS A 48 15.06 -18.42 -10.45
C LYS A 48 14.62 -19.48 -9.45
N ASP A 49 13.85 -19.06 -8.46
CA ASP A 49 13.22 -19.91 -7.46
C ASP A 49 11.80 -19.38 -7.17
N SER A 50 11.01 -20.13 -6.40
CA SER A 50 9.69 -19.67 -5.96
C SER A 50 9.28 -20.24 -4.62
N VAL A 51 8.52 -19.46 -3.86
CA VAL A 51 7.93 -19.89 -2.59
C VAL A 51 6.46 -19.51 -2.54
N ASP A 52 5.60 -20.41 -2.08
CA ASP A 52 4.20 -20.07 -1.83
C ASP A 52 4.13 -19.06 -0.68
N MET A 53 3.25 -18.08 -0.79
CA MET A 53 3.16 -16.99 0.18
C MET A 53 1.70 -16.64 0.44
N SER A 54 1.40 -16.27 1.68
CA SER A 54 0.15 -15.62 2.01
C SER A 54 0.36 -14.37 2.87
N LEU A 55 -0.57 -13.42 2.73
CA LEU A 55 -0.67 -12.22 3.55
C LEU A 55 -2.10 -12.14 4.10
N THR A 56 -2.24 -12.07 5.41
CA THR A 56 -3.53 -11.82 6.07
C THR A 56 -3.52 -10.44 6.70
N LEU A 57 -4.44 -9.58 6.27
CA LEU A 57 -4.73 -8.28 6.88
C LEU A 57 -6.08 -8.34 7.59
N SER A 58 -6.09 -8.04 8.88
CA SER A 58 -7.33 -7.92 9.65
C SER A 58 -7.25 -6.77 10.64
N PRO A 59 -8.34 -6.05 10.93
CA PRO A 59 -8.31 -4.98 11.91
C PRO A 59 -8.07 -5.55 13.30
N ILE A 60 -7.22 -4.87 14.08
CA ILE A 60 -7.11 -5.06 15.54
C ILE A 60 -7.89 -3.93 16.23
N ASN A 61 -7.73 -2.71 15.73
CA ASN A 61 -8.49 -1.52 16.11
C ASN A 61 -8.47 -0.49 14.96
N ASP A 62 -8.92 0.75 15.22
CA ASP A 62 -9.06 1.80 14.20
C ASP A 62 -7.75 2.23 13.52
N SER A 63 -6.60 2.04 14.17
CA SER A 63 -5.28 2.43 13.68
C SER A 63 -4.32 1.27 13.51
N THR A 64 -4.61 0.10 14.08
CA THR A 64 -3.73 -1.06 14.03
C THR A 64 -4.39 -2.23 13.31
N PHE A 65 -3.64 -2.84 12.40
CA PHE A 65 -4.04 -4.03 11.65
C PHE A 65 -3.06 -5.16 11.95
N SER A 66 -3.56 -6.39 12.04
CA SER A 66 -2.73 -7.58 11.95
C SER A 66 -2.14 -7.66 10.54
N TRP A 67 -0.84 -7.90 10.46
CA TRP A 67 -0.10 -8.03 9.20
C TRP A 67 0.69 -9.34 9.24
N LYS A 68 0.03 -10.45 8.87
CA LYS A 68 0.61 -11.79 8.98
C LYS A 68 1.07 -12.28 7.63
N ILE A 69 2.35 -12.53 7.47
CA ILE A 69 2.92 -13.16 6.28
C ILE A 69 3.27 -14.60 6.60
N VAL A 70 3.00 -15.52 5.69
CA VAL A 70 3.50 -16.91 5.76
C VAL A 70 4.24 -17.23 4.48
N TYR A 71 5.49 -17.65 4.60
CA TYR A 71 6.30 -18.18 3.50
C TYR A 71 6.39 -19.70 3.55
N GLY A 72 6.09 -20.36 2.43
CA GLY A 72 6.11 -21.80 2.27
C GLY A 72 4.97 -22.51 3.01
N LEU A 73 5.09 -23.83 3.09
CA LEU A 73 4.08 -24.70 3.73
C LEU A 73 4.26 -24.79 5.26
N ASP A 74 5.45 -24.47 5.78
CA ASP A 74 5.72 -24.47 7.22
C ASP A 74 5.17 -23.18 7.84
N THR A 75 3.95 -23.26 8.35
CA THR A 75 3.26 -22.11 8.96
C THR A 75 3.84 -21.69 10.31
N LEU A 76 4.78 -22.43 10.89
CA LEU A 76 5.44 -22.03 12.13
C LEU A 76 6.73 -21.27 11.84
N LYS A 77 7.63 -21.82 11.02
CA LYS A 77 8.91 -21.16 10.67
C LYS A 77 8.74 -20.05 9.63
N GLY A 78 7.80 -20.24 8.71
CA GLY A 78 7.48 -19.28 7.65
C GLY A 78 6.69 -18.07 8.11
N LEU A 79 6.15 -18.10 9.34
CA LEU A 79 5.32 -17.03 9.87
C LEU A 79 6.15 -15.79 10.19
N ARG A 80 5.60 -14.64 9.79
CA ARG A 80 5.97 -13.31 10.25
C ARG A 80 4.71 -12.66 10.80
N ASN A 81 4.61 -12.63 12.13
CA ASN A 81 3.42 -12.17 12.84
C ASN A 81 3.58 -10.68 13.21
N TYR A 82 3.37 -9.79 12.23
CA TYR A 82 3.59 -8.36 12.39
C TYR A 82 2.28 -7.60 12.65
N GLN A 83 2.43 -6.31 12.96
CA GLN A 83 1.32 -5.36 12.97
C GLN A 83 1.62 -4.20 12.04
N LEU A 84 0.59 -3.72 11.32
CA LEU A 84 0.64 -2.47 10.58
C LEU A 84 -0.08 -1.39 11.38
N ILE A 85 0.66 -0.37 11.83
CA ILE A 85 0.18 0.69 12.70
C ILE A 85 0.13 2.00 11.91
N ARG A 86 -1.08 2.54 11.69
CA ARG A 86 -1.30 3.85 11.07
C ARG A 86 -0.83 4.96 12.01
N LYS A 87 0.04 5.83 11.53
CA LYS A 87 0.48 7.05 12.25
C LYS A 87 -0.25 8.30 11.78
N ASN A 88 -0.46 8.41 10.47
CA ASN A 88 -1.29 9.44 9.85
C ASN A 88 -1.87 8.87 8.54
N SER A 89 -2.41 9.71 7.66
CA SER A 89 -3.02 9.30 6.38
C SER A 89 -2.05 8.60 5.42
N THR A 90 -0.76 8.89 5.48
CA THR A 90 0.25 8.37 4.54
C THR A 90 1.39 7.62 5.21
N THR A 91 1.52 7.68 6.53
CA THR A 91 2.63 7.06 7.27
C THR A 91 2.12 5.95 8.17
N PHE A 92 2.83 4.82 8.10
CA PHE A 92 2.56 3.60 8.83
C PHE A 92 3.86 3.06 9.43
N ILE A 93 3.73 2.20 10.44
CA ILE A 93 4.82 1.41 10.99
C ILE A 93 4.47 -0.06 10.82
N ILE A 94 5.39 -0.85 10.27
CA ILE A 94 5.35 -2.31 10.36
C ILE A 94 6.12 -2.68 11.63
N ASP A 95 5.40 -3.10 12.68
CA ASP A 95 5.96 -3.52 13.96
C ASP A 95 6.15 -5.05 13.94
N GLU A 96 7.40 -5.50 14.03
CA GLU A 96 7.73 -6.92 14.01
C GLU A 96 7.47 -7.64 15.34
N LEU A 97 7.08 -6.90 16.39
CA LEU A 97 6.84 -7.40 17.75
C LEU A 97 8.08 -8.04 18.42
N ASN A 98 9.27 -7.70 17.94
CA ASN A 98 10.57 -8.12 18.49
C ASN A 98 11.46 -6.90 18.81
N GLY A 99 10.89 -5.70 18.84
CA GLY A 99 11.60 -4.43 19.01
C GLY A 99 11.97 -3.73 17.70
N ILE A 100 11.85 -4.39 16.55
CA ILE A 100 12.08 -3.80 15.23
C ILE A 100 10.81 -3.14 14.72
N ARG A 101 10.95 -1.91 14.23
CA ARG A 101 9.90 -1.09 13.63
C ARG A 101 10.37 -0.54 12.31
N LEU A 102 9.64 -0.85 11.24
CA LEU A 102 9.97 -0.42 9.90
C LEU A 102 9.02 0.68 9.47
N ASP A 103 9.56 1.79 9.01
CA ASP A 103 8.75 2.86 8.44
C ASP A 103 8.13 2.39 7.12
N ALA A 104 6.85 2.73 6.93
CA ALA A 104 6.13 2.47 5.71
C ALA A 104 5.30 3.69 5.29
N TYR A 105 5.18 3.88 3.99
CA TYR A 105 4.47 5.00 3.39
C TYR A 105 3.40 4.49 2.43
N PHE A 106 2.19 5.01 2.59
CA PHE A 106 1.04 4.67 1.77
C PHE A 106 0.67 5.82 0.84
N PHE A 107 0.76 5.59 -0.46
CA PHE A 107 0.40 6.55 -1.51
C PHE A 107 0.07 5.80 -2.79
N HIS A 108 -0.86 6.33 -3.60
CA HIS A 108 -1.24 5.72 -4.88
C HIS A 108 -1.43 4.20 -4.78
N ASN A 109 -2.29 3.75 -3.86
CA ASN A 109 -2.60 2.34 -3.61
C ASN A 109 -1.37 1.43 -3.40
N LYS A 110 -0.23 2.00 -2.97
CA LYS A 110 1.01 1.30 -2.68
C LYS A 110 1.38 1.53 -1.23
N LEU A 111 1.73 0.46 -0.52
CA LEU A 111 2.45 0.53 0.75
C LEU A 111 3.92 0.21 0.48
N VAL A 112 4.81 1.16 0.75
CA VAL A 112 6.24 1.07 0.49
C VAL A 112 7.01 1.13 1.80
N SER A 113 7.91 0.19 2.04
CA SER A 113 8.85 0.22 3.16
C SER A 113 10.26 -0.04 2.64
N ARG A 114 11.22 0.79 3.09
CA ARG A 114 12.64 0.66 2.77
C ARG A 114 13.42 0.51 4.06
N PHE A 115 14.26 -0.52 4.15
CA PHE A 115 15.06 -0.80 5.35
C PHE A 115 16.28 -1.65 5.03
N SER A 116 17.24 -1.66 5.95
CA SER A 116 18.48 -2.40 5.81
C SER A 116 18.49 -3.64 6.71
N VAL A 117 18.92 -4.76 6.15
CA VAL A 117 19.06 -6.04 6.86
C VAL A 117 20.27 -6.80 6.33
N MET A 118 21.17 -7.21 7.24
CA MET A 118 22.38 -7.96 6.90
C MET A 118 23.17 -7.35 5.72
N ASN A 119 23.42 -6.04 5.76
CA ASN A 119 24.12 -5.26 4.72
C ASN A 119 23.42 -5.21 3.35
N ASN A 120 22.13 -5.53 3.29
CA ASN A 120 21.30 -5.34 2.11
C ASN A 120 20.27 -4.27 2.38
N LEU A 121 20.08 -3.38 1.41
CA LEU A 121 18.95 -2.45 1.38
C LEU A 121 17.80 -3.13 0.63
N LEU A 122 16.64 -3.17 1.27
CA LEU A 122 15.43 -3.74 0.70
C LEU A 122 14.39 -2.65 0.44
N ASP A 123 13.74 -2.73 -0.72
CA ASP A 123 12.51 -2.03 -1.05
C ASP A 123 11.36 -3.04 -1.10
N CYS A 124 10.45 -2.98 -0.14
CA CYS A 124 9.25 -3.79 -0.10
C CYS A 124 8.05 -2.95 -0.55
N ILE A 125 7.39 -3.35 -1.63
CA ILE A 125 6.28 -2.62 -2.24
C ILE A 125 5.07 -3.55 -2.34
N TYR A 126 3.95 -3.16 -1.73
CA TYR A 126 2.65 -3.82 -1.88
C TYR A 126 1.74 -2.91 -2.70
N THR A 127 1.47 -3.28 -3.94
CA THR A 127 0.51 -2.56 -4.80
C THR A 127 -0.85 -3.22 -4.73
N PHE A 128 -1.80 -2.55 -4.09
CA PHE A 128 -3.17 -3.03 -3.94
C PHE A 128 -3.97 -2.71 -5.20
N GLN A 129 -4.53 -3.75 -5.82
CA GLN A 129 -5.45 -3.65 -6.95
C GLN A 129 -6.81 -4.19 -6.52
N LYS A 130 -7.78 -4.22 -7.44
CA LYS A 130 -9.17 -4.62 -7.11
C LYS A 130 -9.24 -6.02 -6.48
N ASP A 131 -8.60 -6.99 -7.14
CA ASP A 131 -8.71 -8.42 -6.78
C ASP A 131 -7.33 -9.08 -6.58
N THR A 132 -6.26 -8.28 -6.48
CA THR A 132 -4.89 -8.78 -6.27
C THR A 132 -4.02 -7.79 -5.52
N ILE A 133 -2.97 -8.31 -4.87
CA ILE A 133 -1.84 -7.52 -4.38
C ILE A 133 -0.61 -7.95 -5.16
N VAL A 134 0.02 -6.99 -5.84
CA VAL A 134 1.35 -7.21 -6.42
C VAL A 134 2.37 -6.86 -5.35
N PHE A 135 3.04 -7.89 -4.83
CA PHE A 135 4.12 -7.75 -3.86
C PHE A 135 5.47 -7.86 -4.55
N GLU A 136 6.30 -6.83 -4.38
CA GLU A 136 7.63 -6.72 -4.98
C GLU A 136 8.65 -6.47 -3.88
N VAL A 137 9.77 -7.18 -3.94
CA VAL A 137 10.94 -6.93 -3.10
C VAL A 137 12.14 -6.71 -4.02
N LEU A 138 12.71 -5.51 -3.98
CA LEU A 138 14.02 -5.27 -4.57
C LEU A 138 15.06 -5.35 -3.45
N SER A 139 16.14 -6.08 -3.70
CA SER A 139 17.23 -6.21 -2.74
C SER A 139 18.56 -5.96 -3.44
N GLY A 140 19.39 -5.15 -2.82
CA GLY A 140 20.76 -4.88 -3.27
C GLY A 140 21.67 -4.65 -2.08
N LYS A 141 22.98 -4.65 -2.32
CA LYS A 141 23.94 -4.26 -1.28
C LYS A 141 23.64 -2.85 -0.83
N GLU A 142 23.61 -2.65 0.48
CA GLU A 142 23.64 -1.31 1.05
C GLU A 142 25.03 -0.72 0.81
N ASN A 143 25.10 0.38 0.07
CA ASN A 143 26.35 1.11 -0.10
C ASN A 143 26.61 1.91 1.17
N GLN A 144 27.75 1.67 1.81
CA GLN A 144 28.25 2.44 2.95
C GLN A 144 28.92 3.73 2.49
#